data_AF-A0A1E2UH04-F1
#
_entry.id   AF-A0A1E2UH04-F1
#
_cell.length_a   1.000
_cell.length_b   1.000
_cell.length_c   1.000
_cell.angle_alpha   90.00
_cell.angle_beta   90.00
_cell.angle_gamma   90.00
#
_symmetry.space_group_name_H-M   'P 1'
#
loop_
_entity.id
_entity.type
_entity.pdbx_description
1 polymer ?
#
loop_
_entity_poly.entity_id
_entity_poly.type
_entity_poly.pdbx_seq_one_letter_code
_entity_poly.pdbx_strand_id
1 'polypeptide(L)'
;METFNREGNVATLLTTLFALDMAETKRKSLQATAELQAQVKIALELAQSPSTNQKLPEKPIEGEWLADLNEMGVSLVEALTVKELYHIQGLLQPATLRQVEILKHFKMPGAVKMNKTMANYYIRRLFSERENVDAWQRRPPTSRVMQGLLYINGSFTRGMTQHQAQRRLRKSGIQSPSKYREWKHIETLFLGVNDLVIRQRNATRKITWKRFYHYYDELKSNGVPSDEISVEMMLARIAYHQRGKLRSTHFGGDESALLAAI
;
A
#
# COMPACT_ATOMS: atom_id res chain seq x y z
N MET A 1 38.53 -47.69 26.52
CA MET A 1 37.07 -47.94 26.48
C MET A 1 36.31 -46.61 26.59
N GLU A 2 36.28 -45.75 25.57
CA GLU A 2 35.46 -44.50 25.62
C GLU A 2 34.91 -44.03 24.26
N THR A 3 35.07 -44.79 23.17
CA THR A 3 34.60 -44.37 21.84
C THR A 3 33.17 -44.81 21.52
N PHE A 4 32.64 -45.83 22.20
CA PHE A 4 31.31 -46.40 21.93
C PHE A 4 30.11 -45.55 22.41
N ASN A 5 30.35 -44.47 23.17
CA ASN A 5 29.27 -43.66 23.75
C ASN A 5 29.09 -42.28 23.05
N ARG A 6 29.92 -41.94 22.05
CA ARG A 6 29.80 -40.67 21.31
C ARG A 6 28.86 -40.77 20.12
N GLU A 7 28.94 -41.84 19.34
CA GLU A 7 28.11 -42.00 18.12
C GLU A 7 26.62 -42.19 18.46
N GLY A 8 26.29 -42.97 19.50
CA GLY A 8 24.92 -43.13 20.00
C GLY A 8 24.32 -41.82 20.54
N ASN A 9 25.13 -41.01 21.23
CA ASN A 9 24.72 -39.68 21.71
C ASN A 9 24.50 -38.68 20.55
N VAL A 10 25.35 -38.70 19.52
CA VAL A 10 25.18 -37.84 18.33
C VAL A 10 23.93 -38.25 17.54
N ALA A 11 23.67 -39.55 17.36
CA ALA A 11 22.47 -40.03 16.68
C ALA A 11 21.18 -39.66 17.43
N THR A 12 21.21 -39.72 18.78
CA THR A 12 20.09 -39.34 19.65
C THR A 12 19.84 -37.83 19.65
N LEU A 13 20.91 -37.01 19.60
CA LEU A 13 20.81 -35.55 19.49
C LEU A 13 20.26 -35.11 18.12
N LEU A 14 20.66 -35.76 17.03
CA LEU A 14 20.14 -35.45 15.70
C LEU A 14 18.66 -35.82 15.57
N THR A 15 18.25 -37.00 16.07
CA THR A 15 16.82 -37.39 16.06
C THR A 15 15.96 -36.49 16.92
N THR A 16 16.46 -36.02 18.08
CA THR A 16 15.73 -35.04 18.89
C THR A 16 15.63 -33.67 18.23
N LEU A 17 16.68 -33.20 17.56
CA LEU A 17 16.63 -31.93 16.79
C LEU A 17 15.64 -32.00 15.62
N PHE A 18 15.62 -33.09 14.86
CA PHE A 18 14.63 -33.30 13.79
C PHE A 18 13.21 -33.39 14.34
N ALA A 19 13.00 -34.09 15.46
CA ALA A 19 11.68 -34.16 16.09
C ALA A 19 11.21 -32.78 16.62
N LEU A 20 12.13 -31.97 17.14
CA LEU A 20 11.83 -30.59 17.57
C LEU A 20 11.49 -29.69 16.38
N ASP A 21 12.23 -29.78 15.28
CA ASP A 21 11.93 -29.02 14.05
C ASP A 21 10.57 -29.43 13.44
N MET A 22 10.28 -30.74 13.40
CA MET A 22 8.96 -31.24 13.00
C MET A 22 7.83 -30.81 13.94
N ALA A 23 8.08 -30.78 15.25
CA ALA A 23 7.10 -30.30 16.22
C ALA A 23 6.87 -28.79 16.09
N GLU A 24 7.93 -28.01 15.82
CA GLU A 24 7.86 -26.57 15.62
C GLU A 24 7.12 -26.22 14.32
N THR A 25 7.40 -26.93 13.23
CA THR A 25 6.66 -26.77 11.96
C THR A 25 5.18 -27.15 12.11
N LYS A 26 4.87 -28.26 12.79
CA LYS A 26 3.48 -28.66 13.09
C LYS A 26 2.77 -27.65 14.01
N ARG A 27 3.48 -27.07 14.99
CA ARG A 27 2.92 -26.01 15.85
C ARG A 27 2.62 -24.75 15.04
N LYS A 28 3.54 -24.32 14.17
CA LYS A 28 3.35 -23.17 13.27
C LYS A 28 2.17 -23.40 12.32
N SER A 29 2.01 -24.59 11.76
CA SER A 29 0.88 -24.91 10.88
C SER A 29 -0.45 -24.91 11.63
N LEU A 30 -0.52 -25.53 12.82
CA LEU A 30 -1.70 -25.50 13.67
C LEU A 30 -2.10 -24.07 14.07
N GLN A 31 -1.12 -23.25 14.46
CA GLN A 31 -1.35 -21.85 14.78
C GLN A 31 -1.87 -21.07 13.56
N ALA A 32 -1.27 -21.28 12.38
CA ALA A 32 -1.73 -20.65 11.14
C ALA A 32 -3.16 -21.07 10.78
N THR A 33 -3.53 -22.34 10.97
CA THR A 33 -4.90 -22.80 10.73
C THR A 33 -5.91 -22.18 11.71
N ALA A 34 -5.55 -22.06 13.00
CA ALA A 34 -6.41 -21.42 14.00
C ALA A 34 -6.58 -19.91 13.72
N GLU A 35 -5.51 -19.23 13.30
CA GLU A 35 -5.55 -17.82 12.89
C GLU A 35 -6.43 -17.62 11.65
N LEU A 36 -6.33 -18.51 10.66
CA LEU A 36 -7.18 -18.48 9.47
C LEU A 36 -8.66 -18.70 9.83
N GLN A 37 -8.96 -19.69 10.68
CA GLN A 37 -10.32 -19.95 11.15
C GLN A 37 -10.92 -18.75 11.89
N ALA A 38 -10.12 -18.08 12.74
CA ALA A 38 -10.55 -16.85 13.41
C ALA A 38 -10.84 -15.72 12.40
N GLN A 39 -10.03 -15.58 11.35
CA GLN A 39 -10.25 -14.58 10.30
C GLN A 39 -11.48 -14.90 9.43
N VAL A 40 -11.74 -16.17 9.14
CA VAL A 40 -12.97 -16.61 8.45
C VAL A 40 -14.20 -16.28 9.28
N LYS A 41 -14.18 -16.55 10.59
CA LYS A 41 -15.28 -16.17 11.50
C LYS A 41 -15.56 -14.65 11.44
N ILE A 42 -14.51 -13.82 11.46
CA ILE A 42 -14.63 -12.37 11.32
C ILE A 42 -15.23 -11.97 9.95
N ALA A 43 -14.85 -12.67 8.88
CA ALA A 43 -15.39 -12.44 7.54
C ALA A 43 -16.91 -12.71 7.48
N LEU A 44 -17.36 -13.77 8.15
CA LEU A 44 -18.78 -14.11 8.25
C LEU A 44 -19.56 -13.09 9.09
N GLU A 45 -19.03 -12.67 10.25
CA GLU A 45 -19.62 -11.61 11.08
C GLU A 45 -19.78 -10.28 10.32
N LEU A 46 -18.81 -9.95 9.46
CA LEU A 46 -18.88 -8.79 8.57
C LEU A 46 -20.01 -8.91 7.53
N ALA A 47 -20.24 -10.11 7.01
CA ALA A 47 -21.26 -10.36 6.00
C ALA A 47 -22.68 -10.29 6.57
N GLN A 48 -22.90 -10.76 7.80
CA GLN A 48 -24.22 -10.76 8.44
C GLN A 48 -24.71 -9.38 8.89
N SER A 49 -23.89 -8.36 8.70
CA SER A 49 -24.11 -7.05 9.28
C SER A 49 -24.91 -6.09 8.39
N PRO A 50 -25.84 -5.29 8.98
CA PRO A 50 -26.86 -4.54 8.25
C PRO A 50 -26.35 -3.31 7.47
N SER A 51 -25.07 -2.94 7.58
CA SER A 51 -24.55 -1.66 7.09
C SER A 51 -23.90 -1.69 5.70
N THR A 52 -24.07 -2.77 4.92
CA THR A 52 -23.50 -2.82 3.57
C THR A 52 -24.56 -2.36 2.57
N ASN A 53 -24.54 -1.08 2.19
CA ASN A 53 -25.40 -0.53 1.12
C ASN A 53 -25.16 -1.14 -0.28
N GLN A 54 -24.38 -2.22 -0.38
CA GLN A 54 -24.31 -3.04 -1.58
C GLN A 54 -25.42 -4.08 -1.49
N LYS A 55 -26.46 -3.93 -2.32
CA LYS A 55 -27.38 -5.01 -2.68
C LYS A 55 -26.60 -6.09 -3.45
N LEU A 56 -25.71 -6.80 -2.77
CA LEU A 56 -25.13 -8.03 -3.29
C LEU A 56 -26.23 -9.11 -3.18
N PRO A 57 -26.45 -9.93 -4.21
CA PRO A 57 -27.47 -10.96 -4.16
C PRO A 57 -27.16 -11.97 -3.03
N GLU A 58 -28.15 -12.26 -2.19
CA GLU A 58 -28.07 -13.23 -1.08
C GLU A 58 -28.20 -14.68 -1.55
N LYS A 59 -28.24 -14.92 -2.87
CA LYS A 59 -28.37 -16.26 -3.41
C LYS A 59 -27.11 -17.09 -3.09
N PRO A 60 -27.28 -18.38 -2.72
CA PRO A 60 -26.16 -19.30 -2.52
C PRO A 60 -25.31 -19.42 -3.79
N ILE A 61 -24.00 -19.57 -3.62
CA ILE A 61 -23.06 -19.75 -4.73
C ILE A 61 -23.05 -21.22 -5.17
N GLU A 62 -23.14 -21.46 -6.48
CA GLU A 62 -22.99 -22.79 -7.11
C GLU A 62 -21.78 -22.78 -8.07
N GLY A 63 -21.11 -23.93 -8.27
CA GLY A 63 -20.08 -24.14 -9.31
C GLY A 63 -18.62 -24.04 -8.85
N GLU A 64 -17.72 -23.68 -9.79
CA GLU A 64 -16.24 -23.70 -9.69
C GLU A 64 -15.68 -22.96 -8.46
N TRP A 65 -16.43 -22.01 -7.89
CA TRP A 65 -16.05 -21.20 -6.73
C TRP A 65 -15.88 -21.97 -5.42
N LEU A 66 -16.50 -23.15 -5.27
CA LEU A 66 -16.30 -24.05 -4.12
C LEU A 66 -14.94 -24.77 -4.19
N ALA A 67 -14.36 -24.94 -5.39
CA ALA A 67 -13.07 -25.60 -5.57
C ALA A 67 -11.92 -24.74 -5.01
N ASP A 68 -11.91 -23.43 -5.30
CA ASP A 68 -10.94 -22.47 -4.77
C ASP A 68 -10.96 -22.41 -3.22
N LEU A 69 -12.14 -22.53 -2.61
CA LEU A 69 -12.30 -22.52 -1.14
C LEU A 69 -11.82 -23.81 -0.46
N ASN A 70 -12.03 -24.96 -1.11
CA ASN A 70 -11.49 -26.24 -0.64
C ASN A 70 -9.96 -26.30 -0.78
N GLU A 71 -9.39 -25.70 -1.84
CA GLU A 71 -7.95 -25.58 -2.00
C GLU A 71 -7.31 -24.69 -0.92
N MET A 72 -8.07 -23.73 -0.38
CA MET A 72 -7.68 -22.89 0.77
C MET A 72 -7.83 -23.57 2.14
N GLY A 73 -8.29 -24.82 2.20
CA GLY A 73 -8.46 -25.57 3.46
C GLY A 73 -9.62 -25.08 4.33
N VAL A 74 -10.56 -24.32 3.77
CA VAL A 74 -11.76 -23.84 4.48
C VAL A 74 -12.89 -24.84 4.26
N SER A 75 -13.07 -25.78 5.19
CA SER A 75 -14.22 -26.68 5.17
C SER A 75 -15.47 -25.93 5.64
N LEU A 76 -16.43 -25.74 4.74
CA LEU A 76 -17.68 -25.04 5.02
C LEU A 76 -18.82 -26.05 5.05
N VAL A 77 -19.61 -26.02 6.12
CA VAL A 77 -20.75 -26.92 6.36
C VAL A 77 -22.00 -26.47 5.59
N GLU A 78 -22.06 -25.19 5.18
CA GLU A 78 -23.22 -24.59 4.52
C GLU A 78 -22.81 -23.76 3.29
N ALA A 79 -23.74 -23.60 2.34
CA ALA A 79 -23.52 -22.82 1.12
C ALA A 79 -23.39 -21.32 1.44
N LEU A 80 -22.27 -20.72 1.04
CA LEU A 80 -22.01 -19.29 1.26
C LEU A 80 -22.88 -18.40 0.37
N THR A 81 -23.28 -17.26 0.92
CA THR A 81 -23.82 -16.13 0.15
C THR A 81 -22.70 -15.37 -0.58
N VAL A 82 -23.04 -14.65 -1.65
CA VAL A 82 -22.08 -13.81 -2.41
C VAL A 82 -21.38 -12.78 -1.52
N LYS A 83 -22.06 -12.28 -0.48
CA LYS A 83 -21.50 -11.32 0.47
C LYS A 83 -20.46 -11.95 1.38
N GLU A 84 -20.69 -13.18 1.84
CA GLU A 84 -19.71 -13.94 2.64
C GLU A 84 -18.47 -14.29 1.80
N LEU A 85 -18.67 -14.73 0.55
CA LEU A 85 -17.56 -14.99 -0.37
C LEU A 85 -16.72 -13.73 -0.60
N TYR A 86 -17.34 -12.55 -0.79
CA TYR A 86 -16.61 -11.30 -0.96
C TYR A 86 -15.68 -11.00 0.22
N HIS A 87 -16.15 -11.24 1.45
CA HIS A 87 -15.33 -11.06 2.65
C HIS A 87 -14.28 -12.17 2.81
N ILE A 88 -14.54 -13.40 2.38
CA ILE A 88 -13.52 -14.45 2.42
C ILE A 88 -12.42 -14.17 1.38
N GLN A 89 -12.77 -13.80 0.14
CA GLN A 89 -11.82 -13.39 -0.89
C GLN A 89 -10.97 -12.19 -0.46
N GLY A 90 -11.55 -11.27 0.31
CA GLY A 90 -10.81 -10.14 0.88
C GLY A 90 -9.72 -10.52 1.88
N LEU A 91 -9.65 -11.78 2.35
CA LEU A 91 -8.53 -12.29 3.15
C LEU A 91 -7.26 -12.46 2.31
N LEU A 92 -7.39 -12.74 1.02
CA LEU A 92 -6.27 -12.88 0.07
C LEU A 92 -5.82 -11.55 -0.53
N GLN A 93 -6.67 -10.52 -0.45
CA GLN A 93 -6.39 -9.22 -1.04
C GLN A 93 -5.71 -8.31 -0.02
N PRO A 94 -4.66 -7.56 -0.41
CA PRO A 94 -4.10 -6.54 0.47
C PRO A 94 -5.12 -5.43 0.71
N ALA A 95 -5.05 -4.78 1.87
CA ALA A 95 -5.86 -3.60 2.15
C ALA A 95 -5.60 -2.49 1.12
N THR A 96 -6.67 -1.83 0.68
CA THR A 96 -6.59 -0.68 -0.22
C THR A 96 -5.84 0.48 0.44
N LEU A 97 -5.23 1.35 -0.37
CA LEU A 97 -4.50 2.53 0.13
C LEU A 97 -5.33 3.37 1.11
N ARG A 98 -6.62 3.57 0.82
CA ARG A 98 -7.54 4.32 1.69
C ARG A 98 -7.77 3.61 3.04
N GLN A 99 -7.92 2.30 3.03
CA GLN A 99 -8.07 1.53 4.27
C GLN A 99 -6.80 1.62 5.13
N VAL A 100 -5.62 1.46 4.50
CA VAL A 100 -4.33 1.62 5.18
C VAL A 100 -4.17 3.03 5.77
N GLU A 101 -4.58 4.07 5.04
CA GLU A 101 -4.56 5.46 5.55
C GLU A 101 -5.45 5.65 6.79
N ILE A 102 -6.68 5.10 6.78
CA ILE A 102 -7.59 5.15 7.93
C ILE A 102 -6.94 4.45 9.12
N LEU A 103 -6.51 3.21 8.94
CA LEU A 103 -5.91 2.40 10.00
C LEU A 103 -4.64 3.05 10.58
N LYS A 104 -3.79 3.67 9.74
CA LYS A 104 -2.61 4.42 10.18
C LYS A 104 -2.97 5.66 11.00
N HIS A 105 -4.04 6.37 10.63
CA HIS A 105 -4.50 7.53 11.39
C HIS A 105 -4.86 7.15 12.84
N PHE A 106 -5.52 6.01 13.02
CA PHE A 106 -5.85 5.47 14.34
C PHE A 106 -4.73 4.61 14.95
N LYS A 107 -3.51 4.65 14.38
CA LYS A 107 -2.32 3.92 14.88
C LYS A 107 -2.54 2.41 15.04
N MET A 108 -3.35 1.80 14.18
CA MET A 108 -3.59 0.35 14.22
C MET A 108 -2.31 -0.43 13.87
N PRO A 109 -1.88 -1.39 14.71
CA PRO A 109 -0.71 -2.21 14.43
C PRO A 109 -0.94 -3.06 13.18
N GLY A 110 0.11 -3.27 12.39
CA GLY A 110 0.04 -4.10 11.19
C GLY A 110 -0.79 -3.52 10.03
N ALA A 111 -1.24 -2.26 10.09
CA ALA A 111 -2.11 -1.65 9.07
C ALA A 111 -1.64 -1.83 7.62
N VAL A 112 -0.32 -1.88 7.36
CA VAL A 112 0.26 -2.05 6.02
C VAL A 112 0.21 -3.50 5.53
N LYS A 113 0.31 -4.47 6.44
CA LYS A 113 0.33 -5.91 6.12
C LYS A 113 -1.05 -6.55 6.25
N MET A 114 -2.06 -5.76 6.60
CA MET A 114 -3.41 -6.24 6.84
C MET A 114 -4.12 -6.56 5.52
N ASN A 115 -4.85 -7.67 5.49
CA ASN A 115 -5.72 -7.98 4.37
C ASN A 115 -6.98 -7.08 4.37
N LYS A 116 -7.67 -7.04 3.23
CA LYS A 116 -8.81 -6.16 2.99
C LYS A 116 -9.99 -6.43 3.93
N THR A 117 -10.22 -7.69 4.30
CA THR A 117 -11.33 -8.08 5.17
C THR A 117 -11.09 -7.67 6.61
N MET A 118 -9.90 -7.96 7.14
CA MET A 118 -9.50 -7.49 8.47
C MET A 118 -9.50 -5.96 8.53
N ALA A 119 -9.03 -5.30 7.46
CA ALA A 119 -9.08 -3.83 7.39
C ALA A 119 -10.52 -3.30 7.46
N ASN A 120 -11.46 -3.90 6.71
CA ASN A 120 -12.88 -3.54 6.78
C ASN A 120 -13.46 -3.76 8.18
N TYR A 121 -13.12 -4.88 8.83
CA TYR A 121 -13.55 -5.19 10.18
C TYR A 121 -13.13 -4.09 11.17
N TYR A 122 -11.84 -3.77 11.23
CA TYR A 122 -11.34 -2.76 12.16
C TYR A 122 -11.86 -1.37 11.85
N ILE A 123 -11.90 -0.95 10.58
CA ILE A 123 -12.45 0.35 10.20
C ILE A 123 -13.91 0.47 10.62
N ARG A 124 -14.68 -0.60 10.47
CA ARG A 124 -16.09 -0.59 10.85
C ARG A 124 -16.26 -0.50 12.36
N ARG A 125 -15.46 -1.22 13.15
CA ARG A 125 -15.45 -1.06 14.62
C ARG A 125 -15.07 0.36 15.02
N LEU A 126 -14.00 0.91 14.43
CA LEU A 126 -13.59 2.30 14.66
C LEU A 126 -14.74 3.28 14.36
N PHE A 127 -15.37 3.16 13.19
CA PHE A 127 -16.43 4.08 12.75
C PHE A 127 -17.81 3.77 13.34
N SER A 128 -17.93 2.75 14.19
CA SER A 128 -19.13 2.56 15.02
C SER A 128 -19.21 3.63 16.11
N GLU A 129 -18.07 4.20 16.51
CA GLU A 129 -17.99 5.32 17.44
C GLU A 129 -17.98 6.65 16.67
N ARG A 130 -18.91 7.55 17.01
CA ARG A 130 -19.05 8.86 16.36
C ARG A 130 -17.79 9.72 16.49
N GLU A 131 -17.10 9.64 17.63
CA GLU A 131 -15.88 10.40 17.89
C GLU A 131 -14.76 10.07 16.90
N ASN A 132 -14.61 8.79 16.55
CA ASN A 132 -13.63 8.35 15.54
C ASN A 132 -14.00 8.86 14.15
N VAL A 133 -15.29 8.88 13.80
CA VAL A 133 -15.75 9.47 12.54
C VAL A 133 -15.41 10.96 12.49
N ASP A 134 -15.66 11.69 13.58
CA ASP A 134 -15.36 13.12 13.69
C ASP A 134 -13.84 13.38 13.64
N ALA A 135 -13.04 12.59 14.35
CA ALA A 135 -11.58 12.65 14.32
C ALA A 135 -11.04 12.44 12.89
N TRP A 136 -11.54 11.41 12.19
CA TRP A 136 -11.18 11.16 10.81
C TRP A 136 -11.59 12.31 9.88
N GLN A 137 -12.78 12.90 10.06
CA GLN A 137 -13.25 14.02 9.24
C GLN A 137 -12.47 15.32 9.49
N ARG A 138 -12.05 15.56 10.74
CA ARG A 138 -11.30 16.74 11.17
C ARG A 138 -9.79 16.62 10.96
N ARG A 139 -9.32 15.47 10.47
CA ARG A 139 -7.89 15.25 10.24
C ARG A 139 -7.27 16.34 9.35
N PRO A 140 -5.99 16.68 9.59
CA PRO A 140 -5.28 17.63 8.75
C PRO A 140 -5.15 17.07 7.32
N PRO A 141 -5.04 17.96 6.32
CA PRO A 141 -4.91 17.53 4.95
C PRO A 141 -3.61 16.78 4.71
N THR A 142 -3.65 15.84 3.77
CA THR A 142 -2.43 15.13 3.36
C THR A 142 -1.49 16.08 2.64
N SER A 143 -0.18 15.82 2.73
CA SER A 143 0.84 16.63 2.05
C SER A 143 0.54 16.79 0.57
N ARG A 144 0.04 15.74 -0.08
CA ARG A 144 -0.44 15.75 -1.47
C ARG A 144 -1.52 16.81 -1.73
N VAL A 145 -2.58 16.85 -0.91
CA VAL A 145 -3.65 17.85 -1.08
C VAL A 145 -3.12 19.26 -0.81
N MET A 146 -2.26 19.42 0.20
CA MET A 146 -1.63 20.71 0.51
C MET A 146 -0.77 21.22 -0.66
N GLN A 147 0.07 20.36 -1.24
CA GLN A 147 0.92 20.73 -2.37
C GLN A 147 0.10 21.04 -3.61
N GLY A 148 -0.99 20.33 -3.87
CA GLY A 148 -1.89 20.68 -4.96
C GLY A 148 -2.53 22.06 -4.80
N LEU A 149 -2.92 22.43 -3.58
CA LEU A 149 -3.44 23.77 -3.30
C LEU A 149 -2.36 24.85 -3.45
N LEU A 150 -1.14 24.60 -2.96
CA LEU A 150 0.00 25.50 -3.14
C LEU A 150 0.35 25.69 -4.61
N TYR A 151 0.36 24.60 -5.38
CA TYR A 151 0.69 24.63 -6.80
C TYR A 151 -0.34 25.43 -7.61
N ILE A 152 -1.63 25.15 -7.42
CA ILE A 152 -2.68 25.78 -8.23
C ILE A 152 -2.97 27.23 -7.78
N ASN A 153 -3.07 27.46 -6.47
CA ASN A 153 -3.50 28.73 -5.90
C ASN A 153 -2.37 29.62 -5.38
N GLY A 154 -1.12 29.14 -5.40
CA GLY A 154 0.04 29.82 -4.80
C GLY A 154 0.03 29.87 -3.27
N SER A 155 -1.03 29.37 -2.61
CA SER A 155 -1.23 29.52 -1.17
C SER A 155 -2.07 28.38 -0.58
N PHE A 156 -1.83 28.11 0.71
CA PHE A 156 -2.59 27.16 1.51
C PHE A 156 -3.00 27.81 2.83
N THR A 157 -4.31 27.83 3.10
CA THR A 157 -4.84 28.33 4.38
C THR A 157 -4.61 27.30 5.47
N ARG A 158 -3.88 27.70 6.52
CA ARG A 158 -3.63 26.85 7.70
C ARG A 158 -4.94 26.52 8.43
N GLY A 159 -4.96 25.37 9.11
CA GLY A 159 -6.12 24.94 9.92
C GLY A 159 -7.27 24.29 9.13
N MET A 160 -7.17 24.15 7.81
CA MET A 160 -8.17 23.42 7.04
C MET A 160 -8.18 21.93 7.41
N THR A 161 -9.35 21.31 7.38
CA THR A 161 -9.49 19.85 7.42
C THR A 161 -9.21 19.22 6.05
N GLN A 162 -8.92 17.92 6.00
CA GLN A 162 -8.76 17.20 4.74
C GLN A 162 -9.98 17.35 3.81
N HIS A 163 -11.20 17.33 4.37
CA HIS A 163 -12.42 17.48 3.58
C HIS A 163 -12.52 18.87 2.95
N GLN A 164 -12.25 19.92 3.73
CA GLN A 164 -12.25 21.31 3.25
C GLN A 164 -11.19 21.52 2.17
N ALA A 165 -9.96 21.03 2.41
CA ALA A 165 -8.86 21.15 1.48
C ALA A 165 -9.14 20.42 0.15
N GLN A 166 -9.71 19.21 0.19
CA GLN A 166 -10.10 18.47 -1.01
C GLN A 166 -11.21 19.18 -1.79
N ARG A 167 -12.24 19.70 -1.11
CA ARG A 167 -13.30 20.49 -1.75
C ARG A 167 -12.72 21.72 -2.45
N ARG A 168 -11.81 22.44 -1.78
CA ARG A 168 -11.13 23.59 -2.36
C ARG A 168 -10.29 23.19 -3.57
N LEU A 169 -9.52 22.10 -3.48
CA LEU A 169 -8.70 21.62 -4.59
C LEU A 169 -9.54 21.27 -5.82
N ARG A 170 -10.70 20.62 -5.63
CA ARG A 170 -11.65 20.36 -6.73
C ARG A 170 -12.20 21.64 -7.33
N LYS A 171 -12.60 22.62 -6.50
CA LYS A 171 -13.08 23.92 -6.97
C LYS A 171 -12.00 24.66 -7.77
N SER A 172 -10.77 24.72 -7.26
CA SER A 172 -9.61 25.26 -7.98
C SER A 172 -9.36 24.53 -9.30
N GLY A 173 -9.60 23.20 -9.33
CA GLY A 173 -9.48 22.42 -10.55
C GLY A 173 -10.49 22.77 -11.63
N ILE A 174 -11.71 23.12 -11.24
CA ILE A 174 -12.74 23.63 -12.16
C ILE A 174 -12.36 25.03 -12.67
N GLN A 175 -11.83 25.88 -11.78
CA GLN A 175 -11.44 27.27 -12.11
C GLN A 175 -10.16 27.38 -12.94
N SER A 176 -9.26 26.40 -12.84
CA SER A 176 -8.00 26.37 -13.58
C SER A 176 -7.69 24.98 -14.12
N PRO A 177 -8.41 24.52 -15.17
CA PRO A 177 -8.30 23.14 -15.65
C PRO A 177 -6.90 22.76 -16.14
N SER A 178 -6.16 23.66 -16.80
CA SER A 178 -4.79 23.41 -17.27
C SER A 178 -3.83 23.14 -16.11
N LYS A 179 -3.77 24.06 -15.13
CA LYS A 179 -2.97 23.88 -13.91
C LYS A 179 -3.37 22.64 -13.13
N TYR A 180 -4.65 22.28 -13.13
CA TYR A 180 -5.11 21.07 -12.46
C TYR A 180 -4.66 19.79 -13.17
N ARG A 181 -4.66 19.76 -14.50
CA ARG A 181 -4.09 18.64 -15.28
C ARG A 181 -2.59 18.49 -15.01
N GLU A 182 -1.84 19.59 -15.04
CA GLU A 182 -0.42 19.59 -14.70
C GLU A 182 -0.18 19.12 -13.25
N TRP A 183 -0.98 19.61 -12.30
CA TRP A 183 -0.95 19.10 -10.93
C TRP A 183 -1.21 17.59 -10.84
N LYS A 184 -2.16 17.05 -11.60
CA LYS A 184 -2.44 15.61 -11.64
C LYS A 184 -1.31 14.80 -12.22
N HIS A 185 -0.63 15.34 -13.22
CA HIS A 185 0.58 14.76 -13.76
C HIS A 185 1.71 14.77 -12.72
N ILE A 186 2.00 15.92 -12.10
CA ILE A 186 2.95 16.06 -10.97
C ILE A 186 2.65 15.08 -9.82
N GLU A 187 1.38 14.97 -9.44
CA GLU A 187 0.91 14.05 -8.39
C GLU A 187 1.26 12.60 -8.74
N THR A 188 1.06 12.22 -9.99
CA THR A 188 1.35 10.87 -10.50
C THR A 188 2.85 10.60 -10.54
N LEU A 189 3.64 11.55 -11.06
CA LEU A 189 5.10 11.47 -11.07
C LEU A 189 5.66 11.32 -9.66
N PHE A 190 5.21 12.16 -8.71
CA PHE A 190 5.69 12.12 -7.33
C PHE A 190 5.43 10.77 -6.66
N LEU A 191 4.27 10.15 -6.94
CA LEU A 191 3.94 8.81 -6.47
C LEU A 191 4.84 7.76 -7.12
N GLY A 192 5.01 7.81 -8.44
CA GLY A 192 5.84 6.87 -9.20
C GLY A 192 7.31 6.87 -8.73
N VAL A 193 7.94 8.05 -8.63
CA VAL A 193 9.34 8.15 -8.21
C VAL A 193 9.57 7.76 -6.74
N ASN A 194 8.52 7.78 -5.91
CA ASN A 194 8.60 7.39 -4.50
C ASN A 194 8.12 5.97 -4.21
N ASP A 195 7.61 5.27 -5.22
CA ASP A 195 7.24 3.86 -5.10
C ASP A 195 8.44 3.04 -4.62
N LEU A 196 8.19 2.10 -3.71
CA LEU A 196 9.27 1.36 -3.05
C LEU A 196 10.04 0.49 -4.04
N VAL A 197 9.34 -0.21 -4.92
CA VAL A 197 9.93 -1.15 -5.88
C VAL A 197 10.72 -0.37 -6.91
N ILE A 198 10.14 0.72 -7.44
CA ILE A 198 10.81 1.60 -8.40
C ILE A 198 12.09 2.19 -7.81
N ARG A 199 12.04 2.68 -6.56
CA ARG A 199 13.22 3.23 -5.88
C ARG A 199 14.32 2.21 -5.64
N GLN A 200 13.95 0.98 -5.25
CA GLN A 200 14.91 -0.10 -5.07
C GLN A 200 15.59 -0.46 -6.40
N ARG A 201 14.81 -0.63 -7.47
CA ARG A 201 15.32 -0.93 -8.82
C ARG A 201 16.30 0.14 -9.33
N ASN A 202 16.04 1.42 -9.01
CA ASN A 202 16.85 2.54 -9.49
C ASN A 202 17.93 3.00 -8.49
N ALA A 203 18.06 2.31 -7.34
CA ALA A 203 18.95 2.68 -6.25
C ALA A 203 18.79 4.15 -5.79
N THR A 204 17.54 4.64 -5.74
CA THR A 204 17.23 6.01 -5.31
C THR A 204 16.59 6.04 -3.91
N ARG A 205 16.90 7.10 -3.16
CA ARG A 205 16.28 7.39 -1.86
C ARG A 205 14.94 8.07 -2.06
N LYS A 206 14.03 7.89 -1.09
CA LYS A 206 12.75 8.60 -1.01
C LYS A 206 13.00 10.12 -1.05
N ILE A 207 12.24 10.84 -1.86
CA ILE A 207 12.39 12.28 -2.02
C ILE A 207 11.24 13.05 -1.37
N THR A 208 11.53 14.28 -0.96
CA THR A 208 10.52 15.23 -0.46
C THR A 208 9.93 16.02 -1.61
N TRP A 209 8.75 16.62 -1.40
CA TRP A 209 8.13 17.53 -2.37
C TRP A 209 9.07 18.67 -2.80
N LYS A 210 9.82 19.25 -1.85
CA LYS A 210 10.79 20.32 -2.16
C LYS A 210 11.83 19.87 -3.18
N ARG A 211 12.42 18.69 -2.99
CA ARG A 211 13.42 18.14 -3.93
C ARG A 211 12.77 17.70 -5.25
N PHE A 212 11.56 17.14 -5.18
CA PHE A 212 10.81 16.79 -6.39
C PHE A 212 10.58 18.02 -7.27
N TYR A 213 10.06 19.12 -6.72
CA TYR A 213 9.81 20.34 -7.48
C TYR A 213 11.09 20.91 -8.06
N HIS A 214 12.18 20.90 -7.29
CA HIS A 214 13.48 21.33 -7.82
C HIS A 214 13.90 20.55 -9.08
N TYR A 215 13.80 19.22 -9.08
CA TYR A 215 14.16 18.42 -10.25
C TYR A 215 13.15 18.54 -11.40
N TYR A 216 11.87 18.71 -11.07
CA TYR A 216 10.83 18.93 -12.04
C TYR A 216 11.00 20.27 -12.77
N ASP A 217 11.28 21.33 -12.02
CA ASP A 217 11.54 22.67 -12.56
C ASP A 217 12.84 22.69 -13.39
N GLU A 218 13.87 21.92 -13.00
CA GLU A 218 15.08 21.73 -13.80
C GLU A 218 14.83 21.08 -15.16
N LEU A 219 13.94 20.08 -15.24
CA LEU A 219 13.58 19.46 -16.52
C LEU A 219 12.82 20.45 -17.40
N LYS A 220 11.90 21.23 -16.80
CA LYS A 220 11.18 22.29 -17.51
C LYS A 220 12.11 23.39 -18.00
N SER A 221 13.09 23.82 -17.20
CA SER A 221 14.08 24.83 -17.61
C SER A 221 14.99 24.32 -18.73
N ASN A 222 15.20 23.01 -18.82
CA ASN A 222 15.93 22.36 -19.90
C ASN A 222 15.07 22.14 -21.16
N GLY A 223 13.86 22.70 -21.22
CA GLY A 223 12.99 22.67 -22.40
C GLY A 223 12.06 21.48 -22.50
N VAL A 224 12.02 20.59 -21.50
CA VAL A 224 11.09 19.45 -21.49
C VAL A 224 9.68 19.93 -21.16
N PRO A 225 8.68 19.74 -22.03
CA PRO A 225 7.29 20.07 -21.74
C PRO A 225 6.76 19.32 -20.53
N SER A 226 5.92 19.98 -19.74
CA SER A 226 5.39 19.44 -18.48
C SER A 226 4.72 18.07 -18.64
N ASP A 227 4.04 17.85 -19.75
CA ASP A 227 3.23 16.67 -20.05
C ASP A 227 4.07 15.51 -20.61
N GLU A 228 5.30 15.79 -21.04
CA GLU A 228 6.26 14.79 -21.53
C GLU A 228 7.21 14.28 -20.43
N ILE A 229 7.26 14.94 -19.27
CA ILE A 229 8.10 14.50 -18.16
C ILE A 229 7.63 13.14 -17.65
N SER A 230 8.49 12.13 -17.73
CA SER A 230 8.17 10.78 -17.25
C SER A 230 8.76 10.47 -15.86
N VAL A 231 8.33 9.35 -15.27
CA VAL A 231 8.88 8.85 -14.01
C VAL A 231 10.37 8.52 -14.17
N GLU A 232 10.74 7.96 -15.33
CA GLU A 232 12.11 7.59 -15.70
C GLU A 232 13.01 8.83 -15.78
N MET A 233 12.57 9.89 -16.44
CA MET A 233 13.31 11.16 -16.52
C MET A 233 13.53 11.75 -15.13
N MET A 234 12.48 11.78 -14.31
CA MET A 234 12.59 12.24 -12.93
C MET A 234 13.57 11.38 -12.12
N LEU A 235 13.52 10.05 -12.24
CA LEU A 235 14.44 9.13 -11.54
C LEU A 235 15.89 9.30 -11.98
N ALA A 236 16.15 9.48 -13.27
CA ALA A 236 17.48 9.76 -13.79
C ALA A 236 18.04 11.05 -13.17
N ARG A 237 17.22 12.12 -13.14
CA ARG A 237 17.59 13.40 -12.53
C ARG A 237 17.82 13.27 -11.02
N ILE A 238 16.94 12.55 -10.32
CA ILE A 238 17.09 12.27 -8.89
C ILE A 238 18.39 11.51 -8.62
N ALA A 239 18.68 10.47 -9.40
CA ALA A 239 19.88 9.65 -9.25
C ALA A 239 21.16 10.45 -9.48
N TYR A 240 21.17 11.30 -10.51
CA TYR A 240 22.26 12.23 -10.80
C TYR A 240 22.61 13.09 -9.56
N HIS A 241 21.59 13.72 -8.95
CA HIS A 241 21.79 14.56 -7.78
C HIS A 241 22.10 13.77 -6.49
N GLN A 242 21.58 12.56 -6.33
CA GLN A 242 21.82 11.75 -5.14
C GLN A 242 23.20 11.07 -5.11
N ARG A 243 23.79 10.78 -6.27
CA ARG A 243 25.13 10.17 -6.37
C ARG A 243 26.26 11.21 -6.29
N GLY A 244 25.93 12.50 -6.34
CA GLY A 244 26.89 13.60 -6.36
C GLY A 244 27.60 13.71 -7.71
N LYS A 245 28.11 14.90 -8.05
CA LYS A 245 28.89 15.18 -9.27
C LYS A 245 30.27 14.49 -9.33
N LEU A 246 30.48 13.34 -8.69
CA LEU A 246 31.80 12.68 -8.68
C LEU A 246 31.90 11.62 -9.78
N ARG A 247 32.73 11.99 -10.78
CA ARG A 247 33.19 11.22 -11.96
C ARG A 247 32.19 11.04 -13.11
N SER A 248 31.79 12.17 -13.68
CA SER A 248 31.58 12.22 -15.13
C SER A 248 32.93 12.58 -15.80
N THR A 249 33.83 11.60 -15.92
CA THR A 249 34.83 11.61 -17.01
C THR A 249 34.35 10.76 -18.18
N HIS A 250 33.10 10.29 -18.15
CA HIS A 250 32.45 9.55 -19.23
C HIS A 250 31.15 10.20 -19.72
N PHE A 251 30.67 11.27 -19.08
CA PHE A 251 29.45 11.99 -19.47
C PHE A 251 29.74 13.49 -19.65
N GLY A 252 30.98 13.84 -20.03
CA GLY A 252 31.38 15.22 -20.35
C GLY A 252 30.86 15.71 -21.70
N GLY A 253 30.25 14.81 -22.50
CA GLY A 253 29.58 15.13 -23.76
C GLY A 253 28.12 14.65 -23.80
N ASP A 254 27.56 14.25 -22.66
CA ASP A 254 26.44 13.30 -22.64
C ASP A 254 25.18 13.85 -21.96
N GLU A 255 25.11 15.17 -21.71
CA GLU A 255 23.81 15.80 -21.45
C GLU A 255 22.97 15.81 -22.74
N SER A 256 23.63 15.96 -23.89
CA SER A 256 23.08 15.78 -25.23
C SER A 256 22.66 14.33 -25.53
N ALA A 257 23.39 13.31 -25.06
CA ALA A 257 23.00 11.92 -25.32
C ALA A 257 21.96 11.38 -24.32
N LEU A 258 21.93 11.90 -23.09
CA LEU A 258 20.84 11.61 -22.14
C LEU A 258 19.51 12.23 -22.60
N LEU A 259 19.57 13.33 -23.37
CA LEU A 259 18.43 13.92 -24.09
C LEU A 259 18.15 13.25 -25.45
N ALA A 260 19.15 12.64 -26.11
CA ALA A 260 19.00 11.95 -27.40
C ALA A 260 18.73 10.43 -27.29
N ALA A 261 18.78 9.86 -26.09
CA ALA A 261 18.35 8.49 -25.79
C ALA A 261 16.86 8.39 -25.39
N ILE A 262 16.12 9.49 -25.54
CA ILE A 262 14.66 9.60 -25.58
C ILE A 262 14.26 9.74 -27.05
#